data_AF-A0A7J9LJN7-F1
#
_entry.id   AF-A0A7J9LJN7-F1
#
_cell.length_a   1.000
_cell.length_b   1.000
_cell.length_c   1.000
_cell.angle_alpha   90.00
_cell.angle_beta   90.00
_cell.angle_gamma   90.00
#
_symmetry.space_group_name_H-M   'P 1'
#
loop_
_entity.id
_entity.type
_entity.pdbx_description
1 polymer ?
#
loop_
_entity_poly.entity_id
_entity_poly.type
_entity_poly.pdbx_seq_one_letter_code
_entity_poly.pdbx_strand_id
1 'polypeptide(L)'
;MASLVLSSFCFPSQKSCSFTSSSLRFRIRAPTDSRFGGPLFVGFGSVKKRNGRIEASVDSTAHPLVFRDLDADDFRHPLDKQNTLLLRAIPGLNEIGRAILAGTVTEQIMLLENIGTSILVSKDQLPELHKMMIEAAGILNIEPPDLYVRQSPVLNAHSLAISGKKPFVIIHTSLVELLTRKELQAVLAHELGHLKCYHGVWLTFANLLTLGSYRLPGLGGFIAQRLEEQLIRWLRAAELTCDRAALLVAQDPKVAISVLMKLTGGCPSMADQLNVDAFLEQAHSYEKAS
;
A
#
# COMPACT_ATOMS: atom_id res chain seq x y z
N MET A 1 -11.34 11.92 -10.96
CA MET A 1 -11.73 10.67 -10.29
C MET A 1 -10.65 9.66 -10.56
N ALA A 2 -9.92 9.22 -9.56
CA ALA A 2 -8.89 8.22 -9.76
C ALA A 2 -9.04 7.14 -8.70
N SER A 3 -9.53 5.99 -9.14
CA SER A 3 -9.32 4.74 -8.43
C SER A 3 -7.86 4.35 -8.66
N LEU A 4 -7.12 4.11 -7.58
CA LEU A 4 -5.78 3.54 -7.68
C LEU A 4 -5.99 2.04 -7.88
N VAL A 5 -5.71 1.60 -9.10
CA VAL A 5 -5.85 0.21 -9.52
C VAL A 5 -4.48 -0.43 -9.34
N LEU A 6 -4.41 -1.52 -8.57
CA LEU A 6 -3.21 -2.33 -8.33
C LEU A 6 -2.49 -2.80 -9.62
N SER A 7 -3.11 -2.65 -10.79
CA SER A 7 -2.58 -3.11 -12.09
C SER A 7 -1.60 -2.16 -12.78
N SER A 8 -1.15 -1.05 -12.18
CA SER A 8 -0.26 -0.09 -12.85
C SER A 8 1.23 -0.49 -12.86
N PHE A 9 1.55 -1.78 -12.86
CA PHE A 9 2.90 -2.29 -13.13
C PHE A 9 3.14 -2.40 -14.65
N CYS A 10 3.51 -1.30 -15.28
CA CYS A 10 4.14 -1.33 -16.61
C CYS A 10 5.29 -0.31 -16.64
N PHE A 11 6.53 -0.81 -16.58
CA PHE A 11 7.75 0.00 -16.61
C PHE A 11 8.17 0.30 -18.07
N PRO A 12 8.27 1.57 -18.50
CA PRO A 12 9.12 1.92 -19.62
C PRO A 12 10.56 2.12 -19.15
N SER A 13 11.47 1.41 -19.82
CA SER A 13 12.94 1.47 -19.67
C SER A 13 13.49 2.89 -19.84
N GLN A 14 14.31 3.36 -18.89
CA GLN A 14 15.29 4.42 -19.15
C GLN A 14 16.62 4.25 -18.38
N LYS A 15 17.65 4.09 -19.21
CA LYS A 15 19.10 4.34 -19.14
C LYS A 15 19.77 4.71 -17.81
N SER A 16 20.84 3.98 -17.56
CA SER A 16 21.82 4.07 -16.49
C SER A 16 22.64 5.36 -16.50
N CYS A 17 22.81 5.95 -15.31
CA CYS A 17 23.90 6.86 -14.98
C CYS A 17 24.78 6.16 -13.94
N SER A 18 26.01 5.84 -14.32
CA SER A 18 27.02 5.20 -13.47
C SER A 18 27.61 6.19 -12.47
N PHE A 19 27.72 5.78 -11.20
CA PHE A 19 28.60 6.40 -10.22
C PHE A 19 29.48 5.32 -9.58
N THR A 20 30.78 5.62 -9.54
CA THR A 20 31.86 4.70 -9.20
C THR A 20 31.99 4.47 -7.69
N SER A 21 32.38 3.24 -7.37
CA SER A 21 32.59 2.69 -6.04
C SER A 21 33.67 3.42 -5.23
N SER A 22 33.34 3.86 -4.02
CA SER A 22 34.30 3.95 -2.93
C SER A 22 33.62 3.60 -1.60
N SER A 23 34.27 2.73 -0.84
CA SER A 23 33.79 2.09 0.38
C SER A 23 33.52 3.09 1.51
N LEU A 24 32.26 3.21 1.93
CA LEU A 24 31.87 3.88 3.18
C LEU A 24 31.16 2.89 4.09
N ARG A 25 31.81 2.54 5.21
CA ARG A 25 31.19 1.77 6.30
C ARG A 25 30.14 2.64 6.97
N PHE A 26 28.86 2.30 6.83
CA PHE A 26 27.79 2.91 7.63
C PHE A 26 27.69 2.21 8.98
N ARG A 27 27.96 2.97 10.05
CA ARG A 27 27.67 2.60 11.44
C ARG A 27 26.26 3.10 11.73
N ILE A 28 25.28 2.20 11.82
CA ILE A 28 23.91 2.57 12.19
C ILE A 28 23.91 2.90 13.68
N ARG A 29 23.84 4.20 14.00
CA ARG A 29 23.49 4.68 15.34
C ARG A 29 21.97 4.85 15.35
N ALA A 30 21.26 4.05 16.14
CA ALA A 30 19.83 4.21 16.33
C ALA A 30 19.54 5.63 16.87
N PRO A 31 18.59 6.38 16.29
CA PRO A 31 18.12 7.61 16.90
C PRO A 31 17.35 7.26 18.19
N THR A 32 17.61 7.98 19.27
CA THR A 32 16.97 7.79 20.58
C THR A 32 15.51 8.24 20.65
N ASP A 33 14.90 8.63 19.52
CA ASP A 33 13.51 9.10 19.44
C ASP A 33 12.63 8.20 18.55
N SER A 34 12.81 6.88 18.61
CA SER A 34 11.86 5.95 17.98
C SER A 34 10.66 5.73 18.90
N ARG A 35 9.48 6.20 18.49
CA ARG A 35 8.18 5.87 19.13
C ARG A 35 7.85 4.37 19.08
N PHE A 36 8.65 3.59 18.36
CA PHE A 36 8.58 2.14 18.26
C PHE A 36 9.47 1.49 19.33
N GLY A 37 9.06 1.57 20.60
CA GLY A 37 9.76 0.97 21.73
C GLY A 37 8.87 -0.01 22.50
N GLY A 38 8.80 -1.26 22.03
CA GLY A 38 8.31 -2.38 22.85
C GLY A 38 9.49 -3.14 23.47
N PRO A 39 9.37 -3.69 24.69
CA PRO A 39 10.45 -4.46 25.31
C PRO A 39 10.69 -5.76 24.52
N LEU A 40 11.91 -5.94 24.01
CA LEU A 40 12.37 -7.21 23.45
C LEU A 40 12.61 -8.19 24.61
N PHE A 41 11.66 -9.07 24.89
CA PHE A 41 11.88 -10.19 25.81
C PHE A 41 12.52 -11.35 25.04
N VAL A 42 13.83 -11.52 25.17
CA VAL A 42 14.53 -12.74 24.74
C VAL A 42 14.40 -13.77 25.87
N GLY A 43 13.42 -14.66 25.76
CA GLY A 43 13.30 -15.82 26.64
C GLY A 43 14.24 -16.93 26.17
N PHE A 44 15.23 -17.31 26.98
CA PHE A 44 16.02 -18.51 26.70
C PHE A 44 15.19 -19.76 27.05
N GLY A 45 14.82 -20.53 26.03
CA GLY A 45 14.19 -21.84 26.20
C GLY A 45 15.13 -22.87 26.85
N SER A 46 14.55 -23.93 27.39
CA SER A 46 15.24 -24.98 28.16
C SER A 46 16.34 -25.68 27.35
N VAL A 47 17.56 -25.71 27.91
CA VAL A 47 18.72 -26.37 27.32
C VAL A 47 18.62 -27.89 27.54
N LYS A 48 18.38 -28.66 26.47
CA LYS A 48 18.44 -30.13 26.52
C LYS A 48 19.73 -30.62 25.86
N LYS A 49 20.63 -31.20 26.66
CA LYS A 49 21.92 -31.74 26.19
C LYS A 49 21.71 -33.18 25.73
N ARG A 50 21.84 -33.46 24.43
CA ARG A 50 21.88 -34.84 23.91
C ARG A 50 22.95 -34.95 22.81
N ASN A 51 23.94 -35.81 23.02
CA ASN A 51 25.00 -36.18 22.07
C ASN A 51 25.71 -35.03 21.33
N GLY A 52 26.44 -34.18 22.08
CA GLY A 52 27.54 -33.38 21.52
C GLY A 52 27.18 -32.22 20.56
N ARG A 53 25.89 -32.01 20.23
CA ARG A 53 25.39 -30.81 19.55
C ARG A 53 24.52 -29.99 20.50
N ILE A 54 24.83 -28.70 20.61
CA ILE A 54 23.95 -27.71 21.23
C ILE A 54 23.02 -27.24 20.11
N GLU A 55 21.83 -27.82 20.01
CA GLU A 55 20.75 -27.25 19.21
C GLU A 55 20.00 -26.25 20.09
N ALA A 56 20.23 -24.96 19.85
CA ALA A 56 19.39 -23.90 20.37
C ALA A 56 18.20 -23.74 19.41
N SER A 57 17.04 -24.27 19.80
CA SER A 57 15.77 -23.86 19.19
C SER A 57 15.47 -22.44 19.65
N VAL A 58 15.62 -21.47 18.74
CA VAL A 58 15.09 -20.12 18.95
C VAL A 58 13.63 -20.19 18.56
N ASP A 59 12.77 -20.51 19.52
CA ASP A 59 11.34 -20.38 19.33
C ASP A 59 10.99 -18.89 19.46
N SER A 60 11.15 -18.16 18.35
CA SER A 60 10.77 -16.75 18.27
C SER A 60 9.26 -16.66 18.11
N THR A 61 8.52 -16.90 19.18
CA THR A 61 7.13 -16.44 19.29
C THR A 61 7.14 -14.93 19.48
N ALA A 62 7.57 -14.20 18.44
CA ALA A 62 7.49 -12.76 18.40
C ALA A 62 6.01 -12.39 18.37
N HIS A 63 5.51 -11.81 19.47
CA HIS A 63 4.19 -11.23 19.48
C HIS A 63 4.12 -10.10 18.43
N PRO A 64 3.02 -9.97 17.67
CA PRO A 64 2.86 -8.89 16.70
C PRO A 64 3.16 -7.53 17.35
N LEU A 65 3.97 -6.70 16.67
CA LEU A 65 4.26 -5.35 17.15
C LEU A 65 2.97 -4.52 17.14
N VAL A 66 2.71 -3.84 18.25
CA VAL A 66 1.56 -2.93 18.38
C VAL A 66 2.04 -1.51 18.16
N PHE A 67 1.46 -0.83 17.17
CA PHE A 67 1.73 0.57 16.88
C PHE A 67 0.66 1.43 17.54
N ARG A 68 1.03 2.22 18.55
CA ARG A 68 0.12 3.18 19.19
C ARG A 68 0.19 4.52 18.45
N ASP A 69 -0.97 5.12 18.23
CA ASP A 69 -1.09 6.47 17.67
C ASP A 69 -0.32 6.67 16.36
N LEU A 70 -0.30 5.62 15.52
CA LEU A 70 0.43 5.65 14.25
C LEU A 70 -0.15 6.77 13.37
N ASP A 71 0.68 7.72 12.95
CA ASP A 71 0.31 8.77 12.01
C ASP A 71 0.60 8.34 10.56
N ALA A 72 -0.01 9.01 9.59
CA ALA A 72 0.27 8.77 8.18
C ALA A 72 1.75 9.07 7.83
N ASP A 73 2.31 10.13 8.40
CA ASP A 73 3.66 10.59 8.10
C ASP A 73 4.76 9.73 8.73
N ASP A 74 4.42 8.82 9.66
CA ASP A 74 5.36 7.91 10.31
C ASP A 74 5.90 6.82 9.35
N PHE A 75 5.11 6.43 8.36
CA PHE A 75 5.49 5.41 7.37
C PHE A 75 5.52 5.93 5.93
N ARG A 76 5.04 7.16 5.69
CA ARG A 76 5.00 7.76 4.35
C ARG A 76 6.38 7.78 3.67
N HIS A 77 6.42 7.45 2.38
CA HIS A 77 7.62 7.58 1.56
C HIS A 77 8.07 9.05 1.50
N PRO A 78 9.38 9.38 1.60
CA PRO A 78 9.84 10.77 1.62
C PRO A 78 9.37 11.61 0.43
N LEU A 79 9.40 11.04 -0.79
CA LEU A 79 8.91 11.71 -1.99
C LEU A 79 7.39 11.91 -1.99
N ASP A 80 6.65 10.96 -1.42
CA ASP A 80 5.21 11.10 -1.25
C ASP A 80 4.91 12.24 -0.26
N LYS A 81 5.55 12.22 0.91
CA LYS A 81 5.44 13.27 1.93
C LYS A 81 5.75 14.65 1.37
N GLN A 82 6.86 14.80 0.66
CA GLN A 82 7.26 16.08 0.06
C GLN A 82 6.21 16.59 -0.93
N ASN A 83 5.75 15.74 -1.85
CA ASN A 83 4.81 16.14 -2.89
C ASN A 83 3.42 16.44 -2.32
N THR A 84 2.96 15.66 -1.34
CA THR A 84 1.72 15.97 -0.62
C THR A 84 1.80 17.30 0.11
N LEU A 85 2.95 17.63 0.73
CA LEU A 85 3.15 18.93 1.38
C LEU A 85 3.13 20.09 0.38
N LEU A 86 3.68 19.90 -0.82
CA LEU A 86 3.61 20.89 -1.91
C LEU A 86 2.16 21.14 -2.34
N LEU A 87 1.36 20.08 -2.50
CA LEU A 87 -0.06 20.23 -2.83
C LEU A 87 -0.82 20.95 -1.71
N ARG A 88 -0.58 20.60 -0.44
CA ARG A 88 -1.18 21.26 0.73
C ARG A 88 -0.85 22.75 0.84
N ALA A 89 0.30 23.17 0.33
CA ALA A 89 0.75 24.56 0.38
C ALA A 89 0.01 25.47 -0.63
N ILE A 90 -0.75 24.91 -1.59
CA ILE A 90 -1.50 25.70 -2.57
C ILE A 90 -2.68 26.40 -1.86
N PRO A 91 -2.71 27.75 -1.80
CA PRO A 91 -3.78 28.48 -1.13
C PRO A 91 -5.16 28.22 -1.76
N GLY A 92 -6.18 28.03 -0.94
CA GLY A 92 -7.56 27.77 -1.38
C GLY A 92 -7.81 26.35 -1.91
N LEU A 93 -6.79 25.48 -1.95
CA LEU A 93 -6.95 24.11 -2.42
C LEU A 93 -7.85 23.29 -1.48
N ASN A 94 -7.80 23.52 -0.17
CA ASN A 94 -8.65 22.80 0.79
C ASN A 94 -10.15 23.16 0.62
N GLU A 95 -10.44 24.41 0.28
CA GLU A 95 -11.76 24.98 0.09
C GLU A 95 -12.37 24.53 -1.25
N ILE A 96 -11.54 24.55 -2.30
CA ILE A 96 -11.87 23.95 -3.61
C ILE A 96 -12.04 22.44 -3.48
N GLY A 97 -11.23 21.79 -2.62
CA GLY A 97 -11.35 20.37 -2.30
C GLY A 97 -12.71 20.01 -1.75
N ARG A 98 -13.16 20.74 -0.73
CA ARG A 98 -14.51 20.55 -0.18
C ARG A 98 -15.57 20.75 -1.24
N ALA A 99 -15.46 21.76 -2.11
CA ALA A 99 -16.44 22.03 -3.16
C ALA A 99 -16.46 20.99 -4.30
N ILE A 100 -15.30 20.49 -4.72
CA ILE A 100 -15.15 19.51 -5.81
C ILE A 100 -15.46 18.09 -5.31
N LEU A 101 -15.09 17.77 -4.07
CA LEU A 101 -15.35 16.48 -3.46
C LEU A 101 -16.76 16.38 -2.87
N ALA A 102 -17.51 17.49 -2.72
CA ALA A 102 -18.87 17.53 -2.13
C ALA A 102 -19.96 16.84 -2.97
N GLY A 103 -19.70 15.61 -3.44
CA GLY A 103 -20.68 14.75 -4.06
C GLY A 103 -20.93 15.11 -5.51
N THR A 104 -19.90 14.96 -6.35
CA THR A 104 -20.17 14.92 -7.79
C THR A 104 -21.11 13.75 -8.08
N VAL A 105 -22.02 13.93 -9.05
CA VAL A 105 -22.97 12.88 -9.46
C VAL A 105 -22.24 11.56 -9.77
N THR A 106 -21.00 11.64 -10.26
CA THR A 106 -20.12 10.49 -10.52
C THR A 106 -19.79 9.67 -9.28
N GLU A 107 -19.46 10.28 -8.13
CA GLU A 107 -19.19 9.54 -6.87
C GLU A 107 -20.42 8.79 -6.40
N GLN A 108 -21.60 9.41 -6.52
CA GLN A 108 -22.86 8.78 -6.13
C GLN A 108 -23.19 7.60 -7.04
N ILE A 109 -22.99 7.74 -8.36
CA ILE A 109 -23.17 6.64 -9.31
C ILE A 109 -22.20 5.50 -9.03
N MET A 110 -20.91 5.79 -8.81
CA MET A 110 -19.90 4.77 -8.49
C MET A 110 -20.25 4.04 -7.19
N LEU A 111 -20.65 4.78 -6.15
CA LEU A 111 -21.12 4.17 -4.90
C LEU A 111 -22.35 3.28 -5.12
N LEU A 112 -23.36 3.76 -5.86
CA LEU A 112 -24.58 3.01 -6.12
C LEU A 112 -24.33 1.77 -6.98
N GLU A 113 -23.47 1.86 -8.00
CA GLU A 113 -23.06 0.71 -8.80
C GLU A 113 -22.37 -0.33 -7.92
N ASN A 114 -21.43 0.10 -7.07
CA ASN A 114 -20.70 -0.81 -6.20
C ASN A 114 -21.60 -1.45 -5.16
N ILE A 115 -22.52 -0.69 -4.54
CA ILE A 115 -23.55 -1.24 -3.64
C ILE A 115 -24.45 -2.24 -4.38
N GLY A 116 -24.84 -1.93 -5.62
CA GLY A 116 -25.74 -2.78 -6.42
C GLY A 116 -25.11 -4.03 -7.02
N THR A 117 -23.78 -4.10 -7.11
CA THR A 117 -23.05 -5.17 -7.82
C THR A 117 -22.03 -5.93 -6.95
N SER A 118 -21.99 -5.65 -5.64
CA SER A 118 -21.02 -6.25 -4.71
C SER A 118 -21.67 -6.72 -3.42
N ILE A 119 -21.02 -7.67 -2.73
CA ILE A 119 -21.44 -8.20 -1.44
C ILE A 119 -20.79 -7.38 -0.32
N LEU A 120 -21.60 -6.76 0.54
CA LEU A 120 -21.11 -6.03 1.72
C LEU A 120 -20.58 -7.01 2.78
N VAL A 121 -19.32 -6.86 3.17
CA VAL A 121 -18.71 -7.66 4.24
C VAL A 121 -19.15 -7.14 5.61
N SER A 122 -19.54 -8.04 6.49
CA SER A 122 -19.95 -7.75 7.87
C SER A 122 -19.60 -8.91 8.79
N LYS A 123 -19.82 -8.71 10.10
CA LYS A 123 -19.70 -9.80 11.09
C LYS A 123 -20.61 -11.00 10.79
N ASP A 124 -21.74 -10.78 10.09
CA ASP A 124 -22.74 -11.80 9.79
C ASP A 124 -22.61 -12.31 8.34
N GLN A 125 -21.77 -11.67 7.51
CA GLN A 125 -21.53 -12.00 6.12
C GLN A 125 -20.04 -11.87 5.79
N LEU A 126 -19.37 -12.99 5.56
CA LEU A 126 -17.91 -13.07 5.37
C LEU A 126 -17.12 -12.62 6.62
N PRO A 127 -17.36 -13.25 7.79
CA PRO A 127 -16.82 -12.80 9.09
C PRO A 127 -15.29 -12.76 9.16
N GLU A 128 -14.60 -13.67 8.47
CA GLU A 128 -13.13 -13.70 8.45
C GLU A 128 -12.55 -12.49 7.69
N LEU A 129 -13.14 -12.11 6.55
CA LEU A 129 -12.77 -10.90 5.82
C LEU A 129 -13.03 -9.65 6.67
N HIS A 130 -14.19 -9.62 7.33
CA HIS A 130 -14.55 -8.53 8.24
C HIS A 130 -13.51 -8.39 9.34
N LYS A 131 -13.15 -9.49 10.00
CA LYS A 131 -12.13 -9.51 11.06
C LYS A 131 -10.77 -9.00 10.56
N MET A 132 -10.30 -9.47 9.42
CA MET A 132 -9.02 -9.01 8.84
C MET A 132 -9.02 -7.51 8.55
N MET A 133 -10.14 -6.96 8.06
CA MET A 133 -10.30 -5.52 7.83
C MET A 133 -10.26 -4.71 9.14
N ILE A 134 -11.02 -5.13 10.16
CA ILE A 134 -11.03 -4.46 11.47
C ILE A 134 -9.64 -4.49 12.11
N GLU A 135 -8.95 -5.63 12.06
CA GLU A 135 -7.59 -5.76 12.60
C GLU A 135 -6.60 -4.85 11.86
N ALA A 136 -6.61 -4.86 10.53
CA ALA A 136 -5.72 -4.02 9.72
C ALA A 136 -5.97 -2.52 9.95
N ALA A 137 -7.24 -2.11 10.00
CA ALA A 137 -7.63 -0.72 10.29
C ALA A 137 -7.21 -0.30 11.72
N GLY A 138 -7.35 -1.21 12.69
CA GLY A 138 -6.89 -0.99 14.07
C GLY A 138 -5.38 -0.81 14.17
N ILE A 139 -4.59 -1.67 13.51
CA ILE A 139 -3.11 -1.55 13.46
C ILE A 139 -2.69 -0.26 12.78
N LEU A 140 -3.37 0.12 11.69
CA LEU A 140 -3.11 1.36 10.97
C LEU A 140 -3.76 2.58 11.64
N ASN A 141 -4.41 2.45 12.79
CA ASN A 141 -5.04 3.55 13.53
C ASN A 141 -5.95 4.41 12.64
N ILE A 142 -6.87 3.78 11.90
CA ILE A 142 -7.91 4.46 11.12
C ILE A 142 -9.28 3.86 11.40
N GLU A 143 -10.34 4.63 11.17
CA GLU A 143 -11.69 4.11 11.22
C GLU A 143 -11.89 3.06 10.11
N PRO A 144 -12.40 1.85 10.42
CA PRO A 144 -12.56 0.81 9.42
C PRO A 144 -13.55 1.24 8.31
N PRO A 145 -13.13 1.26 7.03
CA PRO A 145 -14.03 1.53 5.92
C PRO A 145 -15.01 0.37 5.72
N ASP A 146 -16.06 0.59 4.92
CA ASP A 146 -16.87 -0.54 4.45
C ASP A 146 -16.05 -1.40 3.47
N LEU A 147 -16.25 -2.71 3.49
CA LEU A 147 -15.57 -3.64 2.59
C LEU A 147 -16.60 -4.35 1.73
N TYR A 148 -16.37 -4.38 0.42
CA TYR A 148 -17.23 -5.05 -0.55
C TYR A 148 -16.45 -6.10 -1.32
N VAL A 149 -17.07 -7.25 -1.58
CA VAL A 149 -16.55 -8.27 -2.51
C VAL A 149 -17.27 -8.16 -3.85
N ARG A 150 -16.52 -7.90 -4.91
CA ARG A 150 -17.04 -7.83 -6.29
C ARG A 150 -16.63 -9.07 -7.07
N GLN A 151 -17.60 -9.69 -7.76
CA GLN A 151 -17.29 -10.79 -8.66
C GLN A 151 -16.46 -10.27 -9.83
N SER A 152 -15.25 -10.81 -9.99
CA SER A 152 -14.37 -10.46 -11.11
C SER A 152 -13.25 -11.50 -11.25
N PRO A 153 -12.89 -11.88 -12.49
CA PRO A 153 -11.73 -12.73 -12.76
C PRO A 153 -10.40 -11.97 -12.69
N VAL A 154 -10.43 -10.63 -12.70
CA VAL A 154 -9.21 -9.80 -12.69
C VAL A 154 -8.73 -9.62 -11.26
N LEU A 155 -7.44 -9.88 -10.98
CA LEU A 155 -6.82 -9.65 -9.67
C LEU A 155 -6.75 -8.16 -9.38
N ASN A 156 -7.62 -7.67 -8.49
CA ASN A 156 -7.65 -6.25 -8.15
C ASN A 156 -8.36 -5.97 -6.82
N ALA A 157 -7.89 -4.93 -6.15
CA ALA A 157 -8.58 -4.26 -5.06
C ALA A 157 -8.43 -2.74 -5.27
N HIS A 158 -9.32 -1.96 -4.68
CA HIS A 158 -9.16 -0.51 -4.66
C HIS A 158 -9.97 0.12 -3.53
N SER A 159 -9.53 1.29 -3.10
CA SER A 159 -10.19 2.10 -2.09
C SER A 159 -10.76 3.39 -2.69
N LEU A 160 -11.91 3.82 -2.17
CA LEU A 160 -12.53 5.09 -2.54
C LEU A 160 -12.93 5.88 -1.30
N ALA A 161 -12.49 7.14 -1.26
CA ALA A 161 -12.97 8.12 -0.30
C ALA A 161 -13.99 9.04 -0.99
N ILE A 162 -15.16 9.19 -0.38
CA ILE A 162 -16.22 10.10 -0.84
C ILE A 162 -16.42 11.17 0.24
N SER A 163 -16.55 12.44 -0.15
CA SER A 163 -16.76 13.50 0.83
C SER A 163 -18.09 13.34 1.56
N GLY A 164 -18.06 13.50 2.88
CA GLY A 164 -19.24 13.42 3.73
C GLY A 164 -19.86 12.02 3.82
N LYS A 165 -19.22 10.99 3.27
CA LYS A 165 -19.65 9.59 3.38
C LYS A 165 -18.50 8.73 3.91
N LYS A 166 -18.86 7.56 4.44
CA LYS A 166 -17.88 6.57 4.89
C LYS A 166 -17.08 6.07 3.67
N PRO A 167 -15.73 6.02 3.75
CA PRO A 167 -14.92 5.41 2.70
C PRO A 167 -15.20 3.92 2.60
N PHE A 168 -14.92 3.34 1.44
CA PHE A 168 -15.06 1.90 1.24
C PHE A 168 -13.90 1.32 0.43
N VAL A 169 -13.69 0.03 0.58
CA VAL A 169 -12.72 -0.80 -0.15
C VAL A 169 -13.49 -1.85 -0.92
N ILE A 170 -13.08 -2.11 -2.15
CA ILE A 170 -13.58 -3.20 -2.97
C ILE A 170 -12.46 -4.19 -3.20
N ILE A 171 -12.76 -5.46 -2.99
CA ILE A 171 -11.87 -6.57 -3.30
C ILE A 171 -12.53 -7.50 -4.30
N HIS A 172 -11.77 -7.96 -5.30
CA HIS A 172 -12.28 -8.90 -6.28
C HIS A 172 -12.23 -10.34 -5.76
N THR A 173 -13.18 -11.17 -6.21
CA THR A 173 -13.24 -12.60 -5.88
C THR A 173 -11.97 -13.36 -6.24
N SER A 174 -11.31 -12.96 -7.34
CA SER A 174 -10.03 -13.53 -7.80
C SER A 174 -8.90 -13.42 -6.76
N LEU A 175 -8.83 -12.31 -5.99
CA LEU A 175 -7.85 -12.17 -4.91
C LEU A 175 -8.20 -13.04 -3.71
N VAL A 176 -9.49 -13.13 -3.38
CA VAL A 176 -9.98 -13.97 -2.28
C VAL A 176 -9.69 -15.45 -2.54
N GLU A 177 -9.75 -15.87 -3.81
CA GLU A 177 -9.44 -17.24 -4.24
C GLU A 177 -7.93 -17.52 -4.29
N LEU A 178 -7.11 -16.56 -4.74
CA LEU A 178 -5.68 -16.77 -4.96
C LEU A 178 -4.82 -16.61 -3.69
N LEU A 179 -5.18 -15.68 -2.81
CA LEU A 179 -4.33 -15.25 -1.70
C LEU A 179 -4.68 -15.99 -0.40
N THR A 180 -3.65 -16.33 0.36
CA THR A 180 -3.80 -16.78 1.74
C THR A 180 -4.36 -15.65 2.61
N ARG A 181 -4.89 -15.99 3.79
CA ARG A 181 -5.42 -14.98 4.74
C ARG A 181 -4.44 -13.85 5.04
N LYS A 182 -3.16 -14.16 5.27
CA LYS A 182 -2.12 -13.14 5.56
C LYS A 182 -1.85 -12.23 4.37
N GLU A 183 -1.75 -12.81 3.18
CA GLU A 183 -1.55 -12.07 1.92
C GLU A 183 -2.75 -11.18 1.60
N LEU A 184 -3.97 -11.69 1.83
CA LEU A 184 -5.20 -10.94 1.63
C LEU A 184 -5.31 -9.76 2.61
N GLN A 185 -4.96 -9.96 3.88
CA GLN A 185 -4.88 -8.88 4.87
C GLN A 185 -3.81 -7.85 4.50
N ALA A 186 -2.68 -8.26 3.91
CA ALA A 186 -1.66 -7.35 3.41
C ALA A 186 -2.19 -6.48 2.25
N VAL A 187 -2.98 -7.04 1.33
CA VAL A 187 -3.65 -6.25 0.27
C VAL A 187 -4.67 -5.27 0.86
N LEU A 188 -5.48 -5.70 1.84
CA LEU A 188 -6.39 -4.78 2.53
C LEU A 188 -5.61 -3.64 3.22
N ALA A 189 -4.50 -3.96 3.88
CA ALA A 189 -3.64 -2.97 4.53
C ALA A 189 -2.97 -2.00 3.53
N HIS A 190 -2.60 -2.46 2.35
CA HIS A 190 -2.14 -1.60 1.25
C HIS A 190 -3.23 -0.58 0.87
N GLU A 191 -4.46 -1.04 0.64
CA GLU A 191 -5.60 -0.16 0.33
C GLU A 191 -5.93 0.83 1.46
N LEU A 192 -5.84 0.38 2.71
CA LEU A 192 -5.98 1.24 3.87
C LEU A 192 -4.86 2.29 3.95
N GLY A 193 -3.67 1.99 3.44
CA GLY A 193 -2.58 2.95 3.25
C GLY A 193 -2.98 4.12 2.36
N HIS A 194 -3.66 3.85 1.23
CA HIS A 194 -4.18 4.90 0.35
C HIS A 194 -5.20 5.79 1.06
N LEU A 195 -6.11 5.21 1.85
CA LEU A 195 -7.10 5.95 2.62
C LEU A 195 -6.44 6.80 3.70
N LYS A 196 -5.56 6.20 4.50
CA LYS A 196 -4.84 6.89 5.59
C LYS A 196 -4.01 8.06 5.08
N CYS A 197 -3.42 7.91 3.90
CA CYS A 197 -2.60 8.95 3.30
C CYS A 197 -3.36 9.91 2.37
N TYR A 198 -4.68 9.74 2.21
CA TYR A 198 -5.54 10.54 1.35
C TYR A 198 -5.08 10.57 -0.12
N HIS A 199 -4.48 9.49 -0.62
CA HIS A 199 -3.92 9.43 -1.98
C HIS A 199 -4.97 9.70 -3.07
N GLY A 200 -6.17 9.14 -2.98
CA GLY A 200 -7.23 9.39 -3.96
C GLY A 200 -7.66 10.86 -4.07
N VAL A 201 -7.62 11.59 -2.95
CA VAL A 201 -7.93 13.03 -2.91
C VAL A 201 -6.83 13.83 -3.61
N TRP A 202 -5.57 13.60 -3.25
CA TRP A 202 -4.43 14.30 -3.86
C TRP A 202 -4.31 14.02 -5.37
N LEU A 203 -4.60 12.79 -5.78
CA LEU A 203 -4.62 12.42 -7.19
C LEU A 203 -5.74 13.14 -7.96
N THR A 204 -6.90 13.36 -7.35
CA THR A 204 -7.97 14.15 -7.97
C THR A 204 -7.52 15.60 -8.19
N PHE A 205 -6.87 16.22 -7.20
CA PHE A 205 -6.31 17.56 -7.37
C PHE A 205 -5.22 17.62 -8.44
N ALA A 206 -4.27 16.69 -8.43
CA ALA A 206 -3.20 16.68 -9.41
C ALA A 206 -3.75 16.57 -10.84
N ASN A 207 -4.74 15.71 -11.07
CA ASN A 207 -5.41 15.62 -12.37
C ASN A 207 -6.12 16.91 -12.79
N LEU A 208 -6.78 17.60 -11.85
CA LEU A 208 -7.42 18.89 -12.14
C LEU A 208 -6.42 19.99 -12.48
N LEU A 209 -5.28 20.02 -11.78
CA LEU A 209 -4.18 20.95 -12.08
C LEU A 209 -3.58 20.68 -13.46
N THR A 210 -3.37 19.41 -13.81
CA THR A 210 -2.92 19.00 -15.15
C THR A 210 -3.92 19.43 -16.23
N LEU A 211 -5.21 19.12 -16.06
CA LEU A 211 -6.28 19.52 -16.99
C LEU A 211 -6.42 21.04 -17.11
N GLY A 212 -6.29 21.76 -15.99
CA GLY A 212 -6.29 23.23 -15.98
C GLY A 212 -5.11 23.81 -16.74
N SER A 213 -3.92 23.19 -16.64
CA SER A 213 -2.71 23.64 -17.33
C SER A 213 -2.85 23.58 -18.85
N TYR A 214 -3.54 22.57 -19.39
CA TYR A 214 -3.84 22.49 -20.82
C TYR A 214 -4.69 23.65 -21.34
N ARG A 215 -5.43 24.37 -20.47
CA ARG A 215 -6.22 25.54 -20.87
C ARG A 215 -5.41 26.84 -20.95
N LEU A 216 -4.16 26.84 -20.47
CA LEU A 216 -3.31 28.03 -20.51
C LEU A 216 -2.69 28.20 -21.91
N PRO A 217 -2.85 29.37 -22.56
CA PRO A 217 -2.27 29.60 -23.88
C PRO A 217 -0.74 29.63 -23.83
N GLY A 218 -0.09 29.18 -24.91
CA GLY A 218 1.36 29.16 -25.04
C GLY A 218 2.00 28.01 -24.25
N LEU A 219 2.47 28.28 -23.03
CA LEU A 219 3.28 27.33 -22.25
C LEU A 219 2.46 26.25 -21.51
N GLY A 220 1.12 26.28 -21.60
CA GLY A 220 0.24 25.38 -20.85
C GLY A 220 0.52 23.90 -21.08
N GLY A 221 0.75 23.49 -22.33
CA GLY A 221 1.08 22.10 -22.67
C GLY A 221 2.40 21.63 -22.07
N PHE A 222 3.43 22.48 -22.07
CA PHE A 222 4.72 22.16 -21.44
C PHE A 222 4.59 22.03 -19.92
N ILE A 223 3.81 22.91 -19.29
CA ILE A 223 3.53 22.85 -17.85
C ILE A 223 2.78 21.56 -17.53
N ALA A 224 1.73 21.23 -18.30
CA ALA A 224 0.95 20.02 -18.11
C ALA A 224 1.81 18.76 -18.20
N GLN A 225 2.69 18.66 -19.21
CA GLN A 225 3.61 17.53 -19.36
C GLN A 225 4.53 17.37 -18.14
N ARG A 226 5.07 18.48 -17.60
CA ARG A 226 5.91 18.43 -16.39
C ARG A 226 5.13 18.01 -15.15
N LEU A 227 3.89 18.47 -15.02
CA LEU A 227 3.00 18.04 -13.94
C LEU A 227 2.68 16.55 -14.03
N GLU A 228 2.41 16.02 -15.23
CA GLU A 228 2.20 14.59 -15.47
C GLU A 228 3.41 13.76 -15.08
N GLU A 229 4.62 14.18 -15.46
CA GLU A 229 5.87 13.49 -15.06
C GLU A 229 6.04 13.46 -13.53
N GLN A 230 5.77 14.56 -12.84
CA GLN A 230 5.83 14.59 -11.37
C GLN A 230 4.71 13.77 -10.72
N LEU A 231 3.52 13.78 -11.32
CA LEU A 231 2.38 13.00 -10.85
C LEU A 231 2.69 11.50 -10.90
N ILE A 232 3.29 11.01 -11.99
CA ILE A 232 3.70 9.61 -12.11
C ILE A 232 4.77 9.25 -11.06
N ARG A 233 5.72 10.15 -10.80
CA ARG A 233 6.74 9.93 -9.75
C ARG A 233 6.11 9.89 -8.35
N TRP A 234 5.16 10.79 -8.08
CA TRP A 234 4.43 10.81 -6.83
C TRP A 234 3.60 9.52 -6.66
N LEU A 235 2.89 9.08 -7.69
CA LEU A 235 2.11 7.84 -7.68
C LEU A 235 2.99 6.64 -7.30
N ARG A 236 4.16 6.49 -7.90
CA ARG A 236 5.11 5.43 -7.52
C ARG A 236 5.53 5.51 -6.04
N ALA A 237 5.76 6.72 -5.54
CA ALA A 237 6.08 6.91 -4.12
C ALA A 237 4.88 6.59 -3.20
N ALA A 238 3.66 6.88 -3.65
CA ALA A 238 2.43 6.54 -2.94
C ALA A 238 2.23 5.00 -2.85
N GLU A 239 2.51 4.25 -3.92
CA GLU A 239 2.51 2.78 -3.88
C GLU A 239 3.52 2.25 -2.85
N LEU A 240 4.74 2.79 -2.82
CA LEU A 240 5.74 2.43 -1.81
C LEU A 240 5.31 2.79 -0.38
N THR A 241 4.55 3.87 -0.20
CA THR A 241 3.90 4.20 1.09
C THR A 241 2.89 3.12 1.48
N CYS A 242 2.06 2.67 0.55
CA CYS A 242 1.04 1.64 0.78
C CYS A 242 1.67 0.27 1.05
N ASP A 243 2.77 -0.08 0.39
CA ASP A 243 3.54 -1.30 0.68
C ASP A 243 4.11 -1.29 2.10
N ARG A 244 4.51 -0.12 2.62
CA ARG A 244 4.91 0.02 4.02
C ARG A 244 3.73 -0.17 4.97
N ALA A 245 2.54 0.32 4.62
CA ALA A 245 1.32 0.05 5.40
C ALA A 245 1.00 -1.46 5.42
N ALA A 246 1.13 -2.14 4.28
CA ALA A 246 0.99 -3.59 4.19
C ALA A 246 2.00 -4.33 5.07
N LEU A 247 3.27 -3.89 5.08
CA LEU A 247 4.31 -4.48 5.92
C LEU A 247 4.07 -4.24 7.42
N LEU A 248 3.55 -3.07 7.79
CA LEU A 248 3.17 -2.77 9.18
C LEU A 248 2.05 -3.70 9.67
N VAL A 249 1.13 -4.12 8.81
CA VAL A 249 0.10 -5.09 9.22
C VAL A 249 0.60 -6.52 9.15
N ALA A 250 1.30 -6.90 8.07
CA ALA A 250 1.76 -8.27 7.86
C ALA A 250 2.89 -8.69 8.80
N GLN A 251 3.74 -7.75 9.24
CA GLN A 251 4.91 -7.99 10.09
C GLN A 251 5.92 -9.02 9.53
N ASP A 252 5.79 -9.36 8.23
CA ASP A 252 6.64 -10.31 7.53
C ASP A 252 6.81 -9.85 6.07
N PRO A 253 8.04 -9.47 5.65
CA PRO A 253 8.29 -9.03 4.28
C PRO A 253 8.02 -10.14 3.26
N LYS A 254 8.15 -11.43 3.61
CA LYS A 254 7.86 -12.53 2.69
C LYS A 254 6.39 -12.55 2.29
N VAL A 255 5.47 -12.11 3.15
CA VAL A 255 4.04 -12.00 2.82
C VAL A 255 3.83 -10.96 1.72
N ALA A 256 4.41 -9.76 1.86
CA ALA A 256 4.30 -8.71 0.87
C ALA A 256 4.92 -9.11 -0.49
N ILE A 257 6.10 -9.75 -0.46
CA ILE A 257 6.76 -10.25 -1.66
C ILE A 257 5.92 -11.36 -2.31
N SER A 258 5.32 -12.26 -1.52
CA SER A 258 4.44 -13.31 -2.02
C SER A 258 3.20 -12.76 -2.71
N VAL A 259 2.60 -11.69 -2.17
CA VAL A 259 1.50 -10.96 -2.84
C VAL A 259 1.96 -10.48 -4.21
N LEU A 260 3.06 -9.74 -4.31
CA LEU A 260 3.55 -9.19 -5.59
C LEU A 260 3.87 -10.29 -6.61
N MET A 261 4.50 -11.38 -6.17
CA MET A 261 4.76 -12.57 -6.98
C MET A 261 3.46 -13.17 -7.54
N LYS A 262 2.46 -13.37 -6.69
CA LYS A 262 1.15 -13.93 -7.09
C LYS A 262 0.37 -12.99 -8.00
N LEU A 263 0.45 -11.68 -7.81
CA LEU A 263 -0.15 -10.69 -8.71
C LEU A 263 0.51 -10.69 -10.10
N THR A 264 1.81 -11.00 -10.17
CA THR A 264 2.56 -10.99 -11.43
C THR A 264 2.29 -12.22 -12.30
N GLY A 265 2.10 -13.39 -11.70
CA GLY A 265 1.95 -14.63 -12.46
C GLY A 265 1.30 -15.80 -11.72
N GLY A 266 0.66 -15.55 -10.57
CA GLY A 266 -0.01 -16.58 -9.78
C GLY A 266 -1.42 -16.89 -10.29
N CYS A 267 -1.81 -18.14 -10.15
CA CYS A 267 -3.18 -18.60 -10.28
C CYS A 267 -3.47 -19.67 -9.22
N PRO A 268 -4.73 -19.92 -8.84
CA PRO A 268 -5.06 -20.84 -7.75
C PRO A 268 -4.46 -22.25 -7.91
N SER A 269 -4.34 -22.76 -9.14
CA SER A 269 -3.78 -24.08 -9.42
C SER A 269 -2.25 -24.18 -9.30
N MET A 270 -1.54 -23.05 -9.30
CA MET A 270 -0.07 -22.99 -9.26
C MET A 270 0.47 -22.29 -8.01
N ALA A 271 -0.40 -21.67 -7.21
CA ALA A 271 -0.02 -20.83 -6.06
C ALA A 271 0.91 -21.55 -5.07
N ASP A 272 0.71 -22.85 -4.85
CA ASP A 272 1.51 -23.66 -3.91
C ASP A 272 2.90 -24.03 -4.47
N GLN A 273 3.12 -23.89 -5.78
CA GLN A 273 4.40 -24.17 -6.44
C GLN A 273 5.30 -22.93 -6.51
N LEU A 274 4.76 -21.75 -6.21
CA LEU A 274 5.50 -20.50 -6.28
C LEU A 274 6.46 -20.38 -5.09
N ASN A 275 7.70 -19.99 -5.38
CA ASN A 275 8.77 -19.88 -4.38
C ASN A 275 9.24 -18.42 -4.28
N VAL A 276 9.01 -17.82 -3.11
CA VAL A 276 9.37 -16.43 -2.80
C VAL A 276 10.88 -16.19 -2.90
N ASP A 277 11.71 -17.13 -2.46
CA ASP A 277 13.16 -16.98 -2.46
C ASP A 277 13.71 -17.03 -3.91
N ALA A 278 13.14 -17.89 -4.77
CA ALA A 278 13.46 -17.93 -6.20
C ALA A 278 13.03 -16.65 -6.93
N PHE A 279 11.86 -16.09 -6.56
CA PHE A 279 11.39 -14.80 -7.10
C PHE A 279 12.29 -13.63 -6.69
N LEU A 280 12.82 -13.64 -5.46
CA LEU A 280 13.82 -12.65 -5.01
C LEU A 280 15.15 -12.80 -5.76
N GLU A 281 15.62 -14.01 -5.99
CA GLU A 281 16.82 -14.25 -6.80
C GLU A 281 16.65 -13.73 -8.24
N GLN A 282 15.46 -13.92 -8.82
CA GLN A 282 15.08 -13.32 -10.10
C GLN A 282 15.16 -11.79 -10.04
N ALA A 283 14.65 -11.15 -8.99
CA ALA A 283 14.72 -9.69 -8.83
C ALA A 283 16.18 -9.19 -8.75
N HIS A 284 17.05 -9.90 -8.03
CA HIS A 284 18.49 -9.57 -7.97
C HIS A 284 19.20 -9.75 -9.33
N SER A 285 18.72 -10.64 -10.18
CA SER A 285 19.26 -10.81 -11.54
C SER A 285 18.96 -9.61 -12.43
N TYR A 286 17.81 -8.96 -12.25
CA TYR A 286 17.45 -7.74 -12.97
C TYR A 286 18.36 -6.57 -12.58
N GLU A 287 18.61 -6.38 -11.28
CA GLU A 287 19.49 -5.30 -10.78
C GLU A 287 20.92 -5.42 -11.33
N LYS A 288 21.41 -6.65 -11.56
CA LYS A 288 22.72 -6.89 -12.20
C LYS A 288 22.73 -6.59 -13.70
N ALA A 289 21.57 -6.60 -14.36
CA ALA A 289 21.44 -6.45 -15.81
C ALA A 289 21.08 -5.01 -16.26
N SER A 290 20.53 -4.19 -15.35
CA SER A 290 20.12 -2.78 -15.60
C SER A 290 21.24 -1.78 -15.32
#